data_AF-A0A6A4GF54-F1
#
_entry.id   AF-A0A6A4GF54-F1
#
_cell.length_a   1.000
_cell.length_b   1.000
_cell.length_c   1.000
_cell.angle_alpha   90.00
_cell.angle_beta   90.00
_cell.angle_gamma   90.00
#
_symmetry.space_group_name_H-M   'P 1'
#
loop_
_entity.id
_entity.type
_entity.pdbx_description
1 polymer ?
#
loop_
_entity_poly.entity_id
_entity_poly.type
_entity_poly.pdbx_seq_one_letter_code
_entity_poly.pdbx_strand_id
1 'polypeptide(L)'
;MASVLIDKSENRMWVCGVGDSSVVLSCKNSTDSKRKSVLLNTHHTGHTPQEYHRVTLEHPSHERGNIWLDEEERIFGTLSMTRSFGDFMYKLPPFFTAKLFCLVPSTAMKSVESVLKYNRTPPYVIADPFVRFVDLAGLVSKDENPVVIIYTDGLEALAYKLSTLLLKGTESSAPSPVDVVGAFLGQPLHPLTWAPSKDYTDVLPGNNEAFALMYNLFTKAIPDKLGAHLMANGNDSDKRAEDLYIDDVTVLVFRPFPTSNV
;
A
#
# COMPACT_ATOMS: atom_id res chain seq x y z
N MET A 1 5.52 -4.63 -3.73
CA MET A 1 5.18 -4.76 -5.17
C MET A 1 3.89 -5.56 -5.33
N ALA A 2 3.00 -5.07 -6.19
CA ALA A 2 1.77 -5.76 -6.58
C ALA A 2 1.60 -5.73 -8.10
N SER A 3 0.99 -6.77 -8.66
CA SER A 3 0.77 -6.91 -10.10
C SER A 3 -0.52 -7.67 -10.37
N VAL A 4 -1.06 -7.46 -11.57
CA VAL A 4 -2.25 -8.15 -12.06
C VAL A 4 -2.03 -8.60 -13.49
N LEU A 5 -2.47 -9.81 -13.80
CA LEU A 5 -2.56 -10.34 -15.15
C LEU A 5 -4.04 -10.48 -15.49
N ILE A 6 -4.49 -9.89 -16.59
CA ILE A 6 -5.89 -9.95 -17.01
C ILE A 6 -5.98 -10.58 -18.39
N ASP A 7 -6.74 -11.66 -18.47
CA ASP A 7 -7.18 -12.25 -19.72
C ASP A 7 -8.59 -11.71 -20.04
N LYS A 8 -8.63 -10.80 -21.01
CA LYS A 8 -9.88 -10.17 -21.47
C LYS A 8 -10.74 -11.10 -22.33
N SER A 9 -10.17 -12.16 -22.90
CA SER A 9 -10.91 -13.10 -23.74
C SER A 9 -11.79 -14.01 -22.89
N GLU A 10 -11.26 -14.47 -21.77
CA GLU A 10 -11.93 -15.38 -20.83
C GLU A 10 -12.52 -14.65 -19.61
N ASN A 11 -12.39 -13.32 -19.54
CA ASN A 11 -12.76 -12.50 -18.38
C ASN A 11 -12.16 -13.02 -17.07
N ARG A 12 -10.86 -13.29 -17.06
CA ARG A 12 -10.12 -13.83 -15.91
C ARG A 12 -9.03 -12.88 -15.45
N MET A 13 -8.74 -12.90 -14.15
CA MET A 13 -7.65 -12.12 -13.58
C MET A 13 -6.86 -12.94 -12.57
N TRP A 14 -5.54 -12.73 -12.54
CA TRP A 14 -4.65 -13.21 -11.51
C TRP A 14 -4.00 -12.02 -10.83
N VAL A 15 -4.00 -12.04 -9.50
CA VAL A 15 -3.33 -11.07 -8.65
C VAL A 15 -2.07 -11.71 -8.10
N CYS A 16 -0.94 -11.05 -8.25
CA CYS A 16 0.35 -11.49 -7.72
C CYS A 16 0.96 -10.39 -6.85
N GLY A 17 1.36 -10.71 -5.62
CA GLY A 17 1.93 -9.75 -4.67
C GLY A 17 3.19 -10.25 -3.99
N VAL A 18 4.18 -9.38 -3.81
CA VAL A 18 5.40 -9.58 -3.01
C VAL A 18 5.67 -8.27 -2.26
N GLY A 19 5.70 -8.28 -0.94
CA GLY A 19 5.71 -7.08 -0.09
C GLY A 19 4.28 -6.66 0.32
N ASP A 20 4.07 -5.37 0.52
CA ASP A 20 2.91 -4.76 1.18
C ASP A 20 2.10 -3.79 0.30
N SER A 21 2.39 -3.74 -1.00
CA SER A 21 1.52 -3.04 -1.96
C SER A 21 0.16 -3.75 -2.08
N SER A 22 -0.87 -3.00 -2.41
CA SER A 22 -2.27 -3.46 -2.40
C SER A 22 -2.86 -3.54 -3.81
N VAL A 23 -3.73 -4.54 -4.02
CA VAL A 23 -4.63 -4.66 -5.17
C VAL A 23 -6.04 -4.70 -4.66
N VAL A 24 -6.84 -3.71 -5.04
CA VAL A 24 -8.25 -3.58 -4.64
C VAL A 24 -9.13 -3.76 -5.86
N LEU A 25 -10.18 -4.56 -5.71
CA LEU A 25 -11.27 -4.66 -6.67
C LEU A 25 -12.49 -3.95 -6.11
N SER A 26 -12.97 -2.95 -6.84
CA SER A 26 -14.18 -2.21 -6.55
C SER A 26 -15.26 -2.61 -7.54
N CYS A 27 -16.43 -3.04 -7.08
CA CYS A 27 -17.57 -3.42 -7.91
C CYS A 27 -18.79 -2.59 -7.53
N LYS A 28 -19.54 -2.09 -8.51
CA LYS A 28 -20.84 -1.44 -8.30
C LYS A 28 -21.84 -2.50 -7.81
N ASN A 29 -22.63 -2.15 -6.80
CA ASN A 29 -23.72 -3.00 -6.36
C ASN A 29 -24.82 -3.02 -7.45
N SER A 30 -25.45 -4.17 -7.65
CA SER A 30 -26.54 -4.32 -8.63
C SER A 30 -27.81 -3.57 -8.20
N THR A 31 -27.97 -3.30 -6.89
CA THR A 31 -29.20 -2.72 -6.31
C THR A 31 -29.07 -1.26 -5.86
N ASP A 32 -27.86 -0.74 -5.70
CA ASP A 32 -27.59 0.65 -5.27
C ASP A 32 -26.41 1.18 -6.12
N SER A 33 -26.36 2.48 -6.42
CA SER A 33 -25.26 3.08 -7.18
C SER A 33 -23.91 3.04 -6.43
N LYS A 34 -23.92 2.59 -5.17
CA LYS A 34 -22.75 2.37 -4.33
C LYS A 34 -21.83 1.28 -4.87
N ARG A 35 -20.54 1.41 -4.60
CA ARG A 35 -19.54 0.37 -4.92
C ARG A 35 -19.11 -0.35 -3.63
N LYS A 36 -18.64 -1.57 -3.76
CA LYS A 36 -17.99 -2.34 -2.69
C LYS A 36 -16.56 -2.61 -3.10
N SER A 37 -15.61 -2.25 -2.25
CA SER A 37 -14.17 -2.45 -2.48
C SER A 37 -13.67 -3.60 -1.61
N VAL A 38 -12.79 -4.44 -2.17
CA VAL A 38 -12.21 -5.60 -1.48
C VAL A 38 -10.73 -5.70 -1.81
N LEU A 39 -9.89 -5.88 -0.79
CA LEU A 39 -8.47 -6.18 -0.95
C LEU A 39 -8.28 -7.61 -1.47
N LEU A 40 -7.51 -7.74 -2.55
CA LEU A 40 -7.33 -9.00 -3.26
C LEU A 40 -6.05 -9.75 -2.91
N ASN A 41 -5.07 -9.10 -2.29
CA ASN A 41 -3.83 -9.71 -1.86
C ASN A 41 -3.61 -9.60 -0.35
N THR A 42 -2.73 -10.45 0.16
CA THR A 42 -2.23 -10.37 1.53
C THR A 42 -0.98 -9.49 1.55
N HIS A 43 -0.86 -8.64 2.57
CA HIS A 43 0.36 -7.88 2.83
C HIS A 43 1.42 -8.79 3.45
N HIS A 44 2.67 -8.60 3.06
CA HIS A 44 3.78 -9.39 3.59
C HIS A 44 4.56 -8.61 4.64
N THR A 45 3.97 -8.47 5.83
CA THR A 45 4.52 -7.70 6.96
C THR A 45 4.39 -8.48 8.27
N GLY A 46 5.10 -8.05 9.33
CA GLY A 46 4.96 -8.63 10.67
C GLY A 46 3.56 -8.44 11.27
N HIS A 47 2.80 -7.43 10.84
CA HIS A 47 1.41 -7.23 11.24
C HIS A 47 0.43 -8.26 10.62
N THR A 48 0.88 -9.04 9.62
CA THR A 48 0.06 -10.10 9.04
C THR A 48 0.29 -11.40 9.80
N PRO A 49 -0.70 -11.93 10.55
CA PRO A 49 -0.47 -13.06 11.46
C PRO A 49 0.13 -14.30 10.78
N GLN A 50 -0.30 -14.59 9.55
CA GLN A 50 0.22 -15.72 8.79
C GLN A 50 1.71 -15.56 8.45
N GLU A 51 2.15 -14.35 8.11
CA GLU A 51 3.56 -14.06 7.82
C GLU A 51 4.40 -14.00 9.08
N TYR A 52 3.88 -13.39 10.14
CA TYR A 52 4.52 -13.39 11.45
C TYR A 52 4.83 -14.82 11.90
N HIS A 53 3.82 -15.69 11.86
CA HIS A 53 3.98 -17.09 12.25
C HIS A 53 4.88 -17.85 11.28
N ARG A 54 4.76 -17.62 9.97
CA ARG A 54 5.61 -18.27 8.97
C ARG A 54 7.09 -18.01 9.27
N VAL A 55 7.50 -16.75 9.33
CA VAL A 55 8.91 -16.39 9.59
C VAL A 55 9.33 -16.93 10.97
N THR A 56 8.53 -16.73 12.01
CA THR A 56 8.88 -17.18 13.38
C THR A 56 9.09 -18.70 13.49
N LEU A 57 8.36 -19.50 12.70
CA LEU A 57 8.42 -20.97 12.74
C LEU A 57 9.45 -21.57 11.78
N GLU A 58 9.88 -20.84 10.75
CA GLU A 58 10.96 -21.24 9.86
C GLU A 58 12.33 -21.23 10.58
N HIS A 59 12.45 -20.52 11.71
CA HIS A 59 13.68 -20.40 12.49
C HIS A 59 13.64 -21.15 13.84
N PRO A 60 14.82 -21.52 14.39
CA PRO A 60 14.92 -22.16 15.69
C PRO A 60 14.27 -21.35 16.83
N SER A 61 13.75 -22.05 17.84
CA SER A 61 13.02 -21.43 18.96
C SER A 61 13.82 -20.38 19.74
N HIS A 62 15.14 -20.53 19.83
CA HIS A 62 16.03 -19.59 20.52
C HIS A 62 16.23 -18.27 19.76
N GLU A 63 15.84 -18.19 18.48
CA GLU A 63 15.93 -16.97 17.68
C GLU A 63 14.66 -16.13 17.74
N ARG A 64 13.52 -16.69 18.16
CA ARG A 64 12.20 -16.04 18.05
C ARG A 64 12.13 -14.64 18.67
N GLY A 65 12.75 -14.46 19.83
CA GLY A 65 12.81 -13.16 20.51
C GLY A 65 13.74 -12.13 19.85
N ASN A 66 14.45 -12.53 18.79
CA ASN A 66 15.39 -11.68 18.06
C ASN A 66 14.96 -11.42 16.60
N ILE A 67 13.85 -11.99 16.13
CA ILE A 67 13.36 -11.80 14.77
C ILE A 67 12.64 -10.45 14.65
N TRP A 68 11.71 -10.18 15.55
CA TRP A 68 10.89 -8.96 15.57
C TRP A 68 11.39 -8.07 16.72
N LEU A 69 12.00 -6.93 16.39
CA LEU A 69 12.79 -6.15 17.37
C LEU A 69 12.27 -4.72 17.60
N ASP A 70 11.16 -4.35 17.00
CA ASP A 70 10.49 -3.07 17.23
C ASP A 70 8.97 -3.25 17.36
N GLU A 71 8.29 -2.18 17.74
CA GLU A 71 6.83 -2.16 17.92
C GLU A 71 6.07 -2.28 16.60
N GLU A 72 6.76 -2.08 15.47
CA GLU A 72 6.22 -2.15 14.11
C GLU A 72 6.40 -3.55 13.49
N GLU A 73 6.82 -4.53 14.29
CA GLU A 73 7.03 -5.91 13.90
C GLU A 73 7.94 -6.03 12.66
N ARG A 74 9.03 -5.26 12.63
CA ARG A 74 10.03 -5.31 11.56
C ARG A 74 11.07 -6.38 11.84
N ILE A 75 11.47 -7.10 10.79
CA ILE A 75 12.56 -8.06 10.85
C ILE A 75 13.84 -7.33 11.26
N PHE A 76 14.43 -7.79 12.36
CA PHE A 76 15.57 -7.20 13.04
C PHE A 76 15.42 -5.71 13.39
N GLY A 77 14.18 -5.22 13.48
CA GLY A 77 13.86 -3.82 13.76
C GLY A 77 14.18 -2.88 12.58
N THR A 78 14.38 -3.43 11.38
CA THR A 78 14.94 -2.67 10.26
C THR A 78 14.16 -2.84 8.95
N LEU A 79 13.50 -3.97 8.72
CA LEU A 79 12.75 -4.22 7.48
C LEU A 79 11.29 -4.61 7.78
N SER A 80 10.35 -3.81 7.26
CA SER A 80 8.90 -4.03 7.46
C SER A 80 8.35 -5.21 6.66
N MET A 81 9.00 -5.56 5.53
CA MET A 81 8.51 -6.61 4.63
C MET A 81 9.12 -7.97 4.95
N THR A 82 8.27 -9.00 4.98
CA THR A 82 8.67 -10.42 5.13
C THR A 82 8.93 -11.10 3.79
N ARG A 83 8.49 -10.46 2.68
CA ARG A 83 8.76 -10.91 1.32
C ARG A 83 9.12 -9.73 0.42
N SER A 84 10.19 -9.85 -0.34
CA SER A 84 10.66 -8.80 -1.26
C SER A 84 11.55 -9.37 -2.37
N PHE A 85 11.76 -8.61 -3.43
CA PHE A 85 12.91 -8.81 -4.33
C PHE A 85 14.10 -8.02 -3.77
N GLY A 86 15.33 -8.52 -3.95
CA GLY A 86 16.50 -7.89 -3.33
C GLY A 86 16.62 -8.24 -1.85
N ASP A 87 16.87 -7.26 -0.99
CA ASP A 87 17.08 -7.41 0.47
C ASP A 87 18.05 -8.55 0.84
N PHE A 88 19.13 -8.67 0.07
CA PHE A 88 20.03 -9.82 0.13
C PHE A 88 20.65 -10.04 1.51
N MET A 89 20.81 -8.99 2.32
CA MET A 89 21.34 -9.09 3.68
C MET A 89 20.50 -9.98 4.62
N TYR A 90 19.21 -10.18 4.31
CA TYR A 90 18.29 -11.04 5.06
C TYR A 90 18.14 -12.43 4.45
N LYS A 91 18.71 -12.66 3.27
CA LYS A 91 18.56 -13.89 2.47
C LYS A 91 19.83 -14.72 2.41
N LEU A 92 20.98 -14.05 2.48
CA LEU A 92 22.28 -14.68 2.35
C LEU A 92 22.96 -14.83 3.72
N PRO A 93 23.93 -15.75 3.83
CA PRO A 93 24.77 -15.89 5.02
C PRO A 93 25.38 -14.55 5.47
N PRO A 94 25.51 -14.30 6.80
CA PRO A 94 25.96 -13.01 7.33
C PRO A 94 27.38 -12.60 6.88
N PHE A 95 28.20 -13.55 6.43
CA PHE A 95 29.49 -13.26 5.81
C PHE A 95 29.40 -12.35 4.59
N PHE A 96 28.36 -12.49 3.75
CA PHE A 96 28.14 -11.59 2.61
C PHE A 96 27.87 -10.17 3.09
N THR A 97 27.05 -10.02 4.13
CA THR A 97 26.82 -8.72 4.75
C THR A 97 28.10 -8.12 5.32
N ALA A 98 28.91 -8.92 6.02
CA ALA A 98 30.13 -8.48 6.69
C ALA A 98 31.30 -8.15 5.74
N LYS A 99 31.31 -8.70 4.52
CA LYS A 99 32.44 -8.57 3.58
C LYS A 99 32.10 -7.86 2.28
N LEU A 100 30.83 -7.80 1.90
CA LEU A 100 30.40 -7.23 0.63
C LEU A 100 29.38 -6.13 0.84
N PHE A 101 28.24 -6.41 1.48
CA PHE A 101 27.16 -5.43 1.55
C PHE A 101 27.51 -4.21 2.43
N CYS A 102 28.35 -4.39 3.45
CA CYS A 102 28.89 -3.27 4.24
C CYS A 102 29.84 -2.34 3.44
N LEU A 103 30.34 -2.76 2.28
CA LEU A 103 31.23 -1.96 1.44
C LEU A 103 30.47 -1.18 0.36
N VAL A 104 29.18 -1.49 0.15
CA VAL A 104 28.35 -0.80 -0.84
C VAL A 104 27.77 0.46 -0.21
N PRO A 105 27.98 1.66 -0.81
CA PRO A 105 27.33 2.88 -0.37
C PRO A 105 25.81 2.69 -0.39
N SER A 106 25.17 2.78 0.77
CA SER A 106 23.73 2.60 0.90
C SER A 106 23.19 3.46 2.03
N THR A 107 21.98 3.99 1.86
CA THR A 107 21.22 4.61 2.95
C THR A 107 20.84 3.59 4.04
N ALA A 108 20.95 2.29 3.75
CA ALA A 108 20.68 1.20 4.66
C ALA A 108 21.85 0.86 5.60
N MET A 109 22.95 1.64 5.66
CA MET A 109 24.07 1.31 6.55
C MET A 109 23.66 1.13 8.02
N LYS A 110 22.61 1.84 8.48
CA LYS A 110 22.05 1.69 9.83
C LYS A 110 21.45 0.31 10.10
N SER A 111 20.99 -0.40 9.07
CA SER A 111 20.43 -1.75 9.24
C SER A 111 21.49 -2.84 9.28
N VAL A 112 22.69 -2.59 8.74
CA VAL A 112 23.78 -3.57 8.64
C VAL A 112 24.17 -4.14 10.00
N GLU A 113 24.28 -3.31 11.04
CA GLU A 113 24.69 -3.76 12.38
C GLU A 113 23.66 -4.72 12.99
N SER A 114 22.37 -4.36 12.92
CA SER A 114 21.28 -5.21 13.43
C SER A 114 21.24 -6.54 12.67
N VAL A 115 21.30 -6.48 11.34
CA VAL A 115 21.29 -7.67 10.49
C VAL A 115 22.49 -8.58 10.79
N LEU A 116 23.70 -8.04 10.95
CA LEU A 116 24.88 -8.85 11.30
C LEU A 116 24.75 -9.52 12.66
N LYS A 117 24.07 -8.89 13.61
CA LYS A 117 23.88 -9.41 14.96
C LYS A 117 22.86 -10.55 15.01
N TYR A 118 21.79 -10.47 14.22
CA TYR A 118 20.63 -11.36 14.35
C TYR A 118 20.39 -12.30 13.16
N ASN A 119 21.00 -12.07 12.00
CA ASN A 119 20.95 -13.01 10.87
C ASN A 119 21.78 -14.28 11.18
N ARG A 120 21.13 -15.30 11.72
CA ARG A 120 21.76 -16.57 12.13
C ARG A 120 21.41 -17.73 11.19
N THR A 121 20.15 -17.85 10.80
CA THR A 121 19.63 -18.93 9.94
C THR A 121 18.88 -18.38 8.73
N PRO A 122 19.55 -17.63 7.83
CA PRO A 122 18.88 -17.09 6.65
C PRO A 122 18.34 -18.21 5.74
N PRO A 123 17.29 -17.96 4.95
CA PRO A 123 16.65 -16.66 4.72
C PRO A 123 15.54 -16.30 5.72
N TYR A 124 15.47 -15.04 6.15
CA TYR A 124 14.34 -14.47 6.92
C TYR A 124 13.30 -13.78 6.01
N VAL A 125 13.71 -13.46 4.77
CA VAL A 125 12.89 -12.82 3.75
C VAL A 125 12.91 -13.67 2.49
N ILE A 126 11.76 -13.92 1.89
CA ILE A 126 11.65 -14.70 0.66
C ILE A 126 11.13 -13.84 -0.50
N ALA A 127 11.16 -14.36 -1.72
CA ALA A 127 10.59 -13.69 -2.90
C ALA A 127 9.31 -14.38 -3.41
N ASP A 128 8.83 -15.41 -2.71
CA ASP A 128 7.68 -16.20 -3.16
C ASP A 128 6.40 -15.36 -3.11
N PRO A 129 5.68 -15.23 -4.24
CA PRO A 129 4.53 -14.37 -4.31
C PRO A 129 3.30 -14.99 -3.66
N PHE A 130 2.42 -14.14 -3.15
CA PHE A 130 1.01 -14.46 -3.03
C PHE A 130 0.39 -14.45 -4.43
N VAL A 131 -0.43 -15.46 -4.74
CA VAL A 131 -1.17 -15.53 -6.01
C VAL A 131 -2.64 -15.81 -5.74
N ARG A 132 -3.55 -15.02 -6.33
CA ARG A 132 -5.00 -15.23 -6.28
C ARG A 132 -5.61 -15.17 -7.67
N PHE A 133 -6.43 -16.16 -8.00
CA PHE A 133 -7.30 -16.13 -9.15
C PHE A 133 -8.61 -15.38 -8.84
N VAL A 134 -9.11 -14.60 -9.79
CA VAL A 134 -10.38 -13.88 -9.73
C VAL A 134 -11.14 -14.11 -11.04
N ASP A 135 -12.35 -14.65 -10.93
CA ASP A 135 -13.28 -14.77 -12.04
C ASP A 135 -14.03 -13.44 -12.24
N LEU A 136 -13.76 -12.75 -13.35
CA LEU A 136 -14.45 -11.51 -13.68
C LEU A 136 -15.72 -11.74 -14.52
N ALA A 137 -15.90 -12.92 -15.11
CA ALA A 137 -17.05 -13.22 -15.97
C ALA A 137 -18.37 -13.04 -15.20
N GLY A 138 -18.40 -13.52 -13.95
CA GLY A 138 -19.55 -13.34 -13.06
C GLY A 138 -19.86 -11.86 -12.78
N LEU A 139 -18.85 -11.02 -12.60
CA LEU A 139 -19.01 -9.59 -12.31
C LEU A 139 -19.51 -8.82 -13.53
N VAL A 140 -18.99 -9.16 -14.73
CA VAL A 140 -19.45 -8.60 -16.00
C VAL A 140 -20.90 -8.99 -16.27
N SER A 141 -21.26 -10.26 -16.08
CA SER A 141 -22.63 -10.75 -16.32
C SER A 141 -23.70 -10.07 -15.45
N LYS A 142 -23.29 -9.52 -14.30
CA LYS A 142 -24.15 -8.83 -13.34
C LYS A 142 -24.12 -7.31 -13.47
N ASP A 143 -23.44 -6.77 -14.50
CA ASP A 143 -23.22 -5.34 -14.71
C ASP A 143 -22.63 -4.62 -13.49
N GLU A 144 -21.76 -5.31 -12.74
CA GLU A 144 -21.15 -4.76 -11.52
C GLU A 144 -19.99 -3.79 -11.84
N ASN A 145 -19.72 -3.48 -13.12
CA ASN A 145 -18.73 -2.50 -13.57
C ASN A 145 -17.43 -2.52 -12.74
N PRO A 146 -16.64 -3.61 -12.79
CA PRO A 146 -15.46 -3.78 -11.94
C PRO A 146 -14.40 -2.72 -12.25
N VAL A 147 -13.73 -2.22 -11.22
CA VAL A 147 -12.57 -1.33 -11.31
C VAL A 147 -11.47 -1.93 -10.45
N VAL A 148 -10.27 -2.04 -11.01
CA VAL A 148 -9.10 -2.53 -10.29
C VAL A 148 -8.21 -1.34 -9.96
N ILE A 149 -7.74 -1.31 -8.72
CA ILE A 149 -6.83 -0.30 -8.19
C ILE A 149 -5.61 -1.03 -7.66
N ILE A 150 -4.42 -0.59 -8.03
CA ILE A 150 -3.16 -1.05 -7.46
C ILE A 150 -2.48 0.15 -6.82
N TYR A 151 -1.99 0.00 -5.60
CA TYR A 151 -1.27 1.08 -4.94
C TYR A 151 -0.20 0.60 -3.96
N THR A 152 0.75 1.47 -3.63
CA THR A 152 1.79 1.24 -2.60
C THR A 152 1.30 1.64 -1.21
N ASP A 153 1.93 1.09 -0.17
CA ASP A 153 1.60 1.27 1.26
C ASP A 153 1.57 2.75 1.71
N GLY A 154 2.33 3.64 1.05
CA GLY A 154 2.25 5.08 1.29
C GLY A 154 0.82 5.64 1.16
N LEU A 155 -0.01 5.07 0.28
CA LEU A 155 -1.42 5.45 0.17
C LEU A 155 -2.22 5.04 1.41
N GLU A 156 -1.93 3.88 1.99
CA GLU A 156 -2.62 3.40 3.20
C GLU A 156 -2.21 4.21 4.42
N ALA A 157 -0.91 4.50 4.57
CA ALA A 157 -0.40 5.35 5.64
C ALA A 157 -1.06 6.74 5.59
N LEU A 158 -1.25 7.27 4.38
CA LEU A 158 -1.93 8.53 4.15
C LEU A 158 -3.43 8.46 4.46
N ALA A 159 -4.11 7.44 3.97
CA ALA A 159 -5.54 7.20 4.24
C ALA A 159 -5.81 7.05 5.75
N TYR A 160 -4.95 6.33 6.46
CA TYR A 160 -5.01 6.16 7.92
C TYR A 160 -4.77 7.47 8.68
N LYS A 161 -3.78 8.27 8.27
CA LYS A 161 -3.56 9.60 8.86
C LYS A 161 -4.75 10.54 8.61
N LEU A 162 -5.32 10.50 7.41
CA LEU A 162 -6.52 11.28 7.10
C LEU A 162 -7.72 10.83 7.93
N SER A 163 -7.96 9.51 8.05
CA SER A 163 -9.07 9.00 8.85
C SER A 163 -8.93 9.39 10.32
N THR A 164 -7.74 9.24 10.91
CA THR A 164 -7.47 9.62 12.31
C THR A 164 -7.59 11.13 12.56
N LEU A 165 -7.13 11.98 11.63
CA LEU A 165 -7.25 13.45 11.77
C LEU A 165 -8.69 13.94 11.61
N LEU A 166 -9.47 13.30 10.73
CA LEU A 166 -10.83 13.72 10.38
C LEU A 166 -11.89 13.11 11.31
N LEU A 167 -11.65 11.92 11.87
CA LEU A 167 -12.58 11.21 12.75
C LEU A 167 -12.12 11.38 14.20
N LYS A 168 -12.61 12.43 14.88
CA LYS A 168 -12.52 12.55 16.35
C LYS A 168 -13.50 11.58 17.04
N GLY A 169 -13.48 10.29 16.72
CA GLY A 169 -14.40 9.27 17.22
C GLY A 169 -13.77 7.88 17.29
N THR A 170 -14.36 7.00 18.10
CA THR A 170 -13.86 5.65 18.43
C THR A 170 -13.49 4.81 17.20
N GLU A 171 -12.32 4.16 17.23
CA GLU A 171 -11.67 3.42 16.12
C GLU A 171 -12.55 2.42 15.36
N SER A 172 -13.61 1.91 16.00
CA SER A 172 -14.42 0.80 15.45
C SER A 172 -15.32 1.18 14.25
N SER A 173 -15.47 2.46 13.92
CA SER A 173 -16.27 2.95 12.78
C SER A 173 -15.49 3.71 11.72
N ALA A 174 -14.15 3.75 11.81
CA ALA A 174 -13.32 4.41 10.81
C ALA A 174 -13.34 3.64 9.48
N PRO A 175 -13.47 4.33 8.32
CA PRO A 175 -13.40 3.69 7.02
C PRO A 175 -12.00 3.11 6.84
N SER A 176 -11.92 1.88 6.36
CA SER A 176 -10.63 1.26 6.07
C SER A 176 -9.91 2.03 4.96
N PRO A 177 -8.57 1.97 4.85
CA PRO A 177 -7.85 2.52 3.71
C PRO A 177 -8.45 2.09 2.36
N VAL A 178 -8.97 0.86 2.26
CA VAL A 178 -9.65 0.33 1.06
C VAL A 178 -10.96 1.07 0.77
N ASP A 179 -11.72 1.46 1.79
CA ASP A 179 -12.96 2.23 1.65
C ASP A 179 -12.67 3.68 1.24
N VAL A 180 -11.65 4.26 1.86
CA VAL A 180 -11.11 5.59 1.57
C VAL A 180 -10.64 5.65 0.11
N VAL A 181 -9.90 4.65 -0.35
CA VAL A 181 -9.49 4.52 -1.76
C VAL A 181 -10.69 4.26 -2.69
N GLY A 182 -11.67 3.47 -2.24
CA GLY A 182 -12.93 3.24 -2.96
C GLY A 182 -13.72 4.53 -3.21
N ALA A 183 -13.60 5.53 -2.32
CA ALA A 183 -14.24 6.83 -2.49
C ALA A 183 -13.66 7.64 -3.66
N PHE A 184 -12.38 7.45 -4.02
CA PHE A 184 -11.80 8.08 -5.23
C PHE A 184 -12.52 7.71 -6.52
N LEU A 185 -13.23 6.58 -6.55
CA LEU A 185 -13.99 6.11 -7.71
C LEU A 185 -15.42 6.67 -7.77
N GLY A 186 -15.69 7.76 -7.06
CA GLY A 186 -16.97 8.48 -7.12
C GLY A 186 -18.03 8.00 -6.14
N GLN A 187 -17.64 7.29 -5.06
CA GLN A 187 -18.57 7.17 -3.93
C GLN A 187 -18.55 8.47 -3.13
N PRO A 188 -19.70 9.12 -2.91
CA PRO A 188 -19.82 9.95 -1.72
C PRO A 188 -19.57 9.02 -0.54
N LEU A 189 -18.54 9.28 0.26
CA LEU A 189 -18.52 8.78 1.63
C LEU A 189 -19.86 9.25 2.22
N HIS A 190 -20.81 8.32 2.44
CA HIS A 190 -22.15 8.59 2.99
C HIS A 190 -22.00 9.62 4.12
N PRO A 191 -22.87 10.65 4.29
CA PRO A 191 -22.55 11.87 5.01
C PRO A 191 -22.09 11.61 6.44
N LEU A 192 -20.81 11.33 6.59
CA LEU A 192 -20.00 11.87 7.66
C LEU A 192 -20.27 13.35 7.50
N THR A 193 -21.07 13.92 8.40
CA THR A 193 -21.28 15.36 8.52
C THR A 193 -19.91 15.96 8.80
N TRP A 194 -19.15 16.12 7.72
CA TRP A 194 -17.89 16.79 7.61
C TRP A 194 -18.22 18.25 7.89
N ALA A 195 -18.09 18.64 9.15
CA ALA A 195 -17.79 20.00 9.49
C ALA A 195 -16.28 19.99 9.74
N PRO A 196 -15.44 20.54 8.83
CA PRO A 196 -14.03 20.73 9.15
C PRO A 196 -14.01 21.62 10.38
N SER A 197 -13.70 21.04 11.55
CA SER A 197 -13.88 21.75 12.83
C SER A 197 -12.85 22.86 13.06
N LYS A 198 -11.99 23.14 12.07
CA LYS A 198 -11.07 24.29 11.95
C LYS A 198 -10.32 24.18 10.60
N ASP A 199 -9.77 25.28 10.11
CA ASP A 199 -8.75 25.24 9.04
C ASP A 199 -7.57 24.37 9.51
N TYR A 200 -7.42 23.19 8.92
CA TYR A 200 -6.42 22.18 9.30
C TYR A 200 -5.04 22.42 8.65
N THR A 201 -4.83 23.58 8.02
CA THR A 201 -3.59 23.93 7.31
C THR A 201 -2.36 23.90 8.21
N ASP A 202 -2.53 24.07 9.52
CA ASP A 202 -1.44 24.16 10.50
C ASP A 202 -0.98 22.79 11.06
N VAL A 203 -1.71 21.69 10.76
CA VAL A 203 -1.39 20.32 11.21
C VAL A 203 -0.91 19.42 10.06
N LEU A 204 -0.98 19.93 8.83
CA LEU A 204 -0.42 19.23 7.67
C LEU A 204 1.10 19.13 7.87
N PRO A 205 1.74 17.99 7.60
CA PRO A 205 3.19 17.94 7.48
C PRO A 205 3.58 18.91 6.35
N GLY A 206 4.00 20.12 6.72
CA GLY A 206 4.41 21.17 5.79
C GLY A 206 5.48 20.59 4.89
N ASN A 207 5.22 20.47 3.59
CA ASN A 207 5.88 19.45 2.80
C ASN A 207 4.99 18.72 1.77
N ASN A 208 3.88 18.11 2.22
CA ASN A 208 3.41 16.85 1.59
C ASN A 208 2.41 17.02 0.46
N GLU A 209 2.92 17.20 -0.75
CA GLU A 209 2.13 17.30 -1.98
C GLU A 209 1.23 16.08 -2.22
N ALA A 210 1.69 14.85 -1.93
CA ALA A 210 0.85 13.64 -2.04
C ALA A 210 -0.31 13.69 -1.02
N PHE A 211 -0.04 14.11 0.22
CA PHE A 211 -1.06 14.32 1.23
C PHE A 211 -2.04 15.42 0.81
N ALA A 212 -1.54 16.55 0.32
CA ALA A 212 -2.35 17.70 -0.08
C ALA A 212 -3.26 17.36 -1.28
N LEU A 213 -2.74 16.67 -2.29
CA LEU A 213 -3.52 16.16 -3.41
C LEU A 213 -4.65 15.25 -2.93
N MET A 214 -4.33 14.30 -2.05
CA MET A 214 -5.27 13.33 -1.52
C MET A 214 -6.32 13.97 -0.63
N TYR A 215 -5.92 14.86 0.28
CA TYR A 215 -6.84 15.67 1.07
C TYR A 215 -7.78 16.47 0.16
N ASN A 216 -7.27 17.10 -0.90
CA ASN A 216 -8.12 17.81 -1.86
C ASN A 216 -9.08 16.87 -2.60
N LEU A 217 -8.65 15.66 -2.97
CA LEU A 217 -9.52 14.65 -3.58
C LEU A 217 -10.62 14.16 -2.63
N PHE A 218 -10.33 14.06 -1.32
CA PHE A 218 -11.31 13.63 -0.31
C PHE A 218 -12.33 14.70 0.07
N THR A 219 -11.89 15.96 0.12
CA THR A 219 -12.63 17.03 0.82
C THR A 219 -13.34 17.99 -0.12
N LYS A 220 -12.91 18.05 -1.39
CA LYS A 220 -13.56 18.87 -2.41
C LYS A 220 -14.32 17.93 -3.33
N ALA A 221 -15.64 18.05 -3.37
CA ALA A 221 -16.49 17.35 -4.33
C ALA A 221 -16.06 17.75 -5.75
N ILE A 222 -15.42 16.86 -6.50
CA ILE A 222 -14.92 17.18 -7.83
C ILE A 222 -15.31 16.09 -8.84
N PRO A 223 -15.97 16.46 -9.96
CA PRO A 223 -16.43 15.51 -10.98
C PRO A 223 -15.35 14.88 -11.88
N ASP A 224 -14.18 15.51 -12.08
CA ASP A 224 -13.10 15.00 -12.94
C ASP A 224 -11.79 15.79 -12.72
N LYS A 225 -10.92 15.37 -11.79
CA LYS A 225 -9.66 16.11 -11.48
C LYS A 225 -8.35 15.36 -11.61
N LEU A 226 -8.34 14.04 -11.74
CA LEU A 226 -7.08 13.34 -12.00
C LEU A 226 -6.46 13.81 -13.33
N GLY A 227 -7.29 14.07 -14.34
CA GLY A 227 -6.85 14.61 -15.64
C GLY A 227 -6.43 16.08 -15.61
N ALA A 228 -6.98 16.91 -14.72
CA ALA A 228 -6.65 18.34 -14.68
C ALA A 228 -5.35 18.64 -13.90
N HIS A 229 -5.02 17.82 -12.90
CA HIS A 229 -3.82 18.00 -12.08
C HIS A 229 -2.55 17.50 -12.79
N LEU A 230 -2.65 16.42 -13.57
CA LEU A 230 -1.54 15.90 -14.40
C LEU A 230 -1.07 16.89 -15.49
N MET A 231 -1.87 17.91 -15.80
CA MET A 231 -1.60 18.88 -16.87
C MET A 231 -1.14 20.26 -16.37
N ALA A 232 -1.13 20.50 -15.05
CA ALA A 232 -0.93 21.85 -14.50
C ALA A 232 0.55 22.19 -14.16
N ASN A 233 1.42 21.20 -14.00
CA ASN A 233 2.81 21.44 -13.59
C ASN A 233 3.75 21.40 -14.79
N GLY A 234 3.64 22.44 -15.61
CA GLY A 234 4.57 22.77 -16.69
C GLY A 234 5.07 24.20 -16.54
N ASN A 235 5.62 24.56 -15.38
CA ASN A 235 6.55 25.67 -15.14
C ASN A 235 6.61 25.95 -13.63
N ASP A 236 7.63 25.45 -12.95
CA ASP A 236 8.33 26.32 -12.01
C ASP A 236 9.78 25.89 -11.84
N SER A 237 10.66 26.87 -11.92
CA SER A 237 12.10 26.74 -11.83
C SER A 237 12.56 27.13 -10.43
N ASP A 238 13.41 26.27 -9.87
CA ASP A 238 14.44 26.60 -8.89
C ASP A 238 14.00 26.73 -7.42
N LYS A 239 14.31 25.68 -6.65
CA LYS A 239 14.89 25.74 -5.29
C LYS A 239 15.36 24.33 -4.91
N ARG A 240 16.68 24.14 -4.85
CA ARG A 240 17.30 22.96 -4.23
C ARG A 240 17.05 23.03 -2.73
N ALA A 241 16.02 22.33 -2.26
CA ALA A 241 15.87 21.95 -0.87
C ALA A 241 16.30 20.48 -0.75
N GLU A 242 17.25 20.21 0.15
CA GLU A 242 17.59 18.88 0.63
C GLU A 242 16.43 18.32 1.45
N ASP A 243 15.33 17.94 0.79
CA ASP A 243 14.25 17.17 1.38
C ASP A 243 13.94 16.06 0.38
N LEU A 244 14.54 14.88 0.56
CA LEU A 244 14.11 13.70 -0.17
C LEU A 244 12.71 13.35 0.33
N TYR A 245 11.73 13.91 -0.38
CA TYR A 245 10.32 13.74 -0.15
C TYR A 245 9.96 12.24 -0.25
N ILE A 246 9.35 11.66 0.79
CA ILE A 246 8.85 10.28 0.73
C ILE A 246 7.74 10.24 -0.33
N ASP A 247 8.13 9.78 -1.51
CA ASP A 247 7.33 9.63 -2.73
C ASP A 247 6.98 8.15 -2.95
N ASP A 248 6.46 7.50 -1.90
CA ASP A 248 6.06 6.08 -1.93
C ASP A 248 4.56 5.93 -2.19
N VAL A 249 3.96 6.82 -3.00
CA VAL A 249 2.55 6.76 -3.37
C VAL A 249 2.42 6.59 -4.89
N THR A 250 2.38 5.34 -5.34
CA THR A 250 1.98 5.00 -6.71
C THR A 250 0.54 4.50 -6.68
N VAL A 251 -0.32 5.02 -7.55
CA VAL A 251 -1.70 4.54 -7.71
C VAL A 251 -1.99 4.30 -9.19
N LEU A 252 -2.41 3.07 -9.52
CA LEU A 252 -2.86 2.68 -10.84
C LEU A 252 -4.34 2.30 -10.76
N VAL A 253 -5.19 3.02 -11.48
CA VAL A 253 -6.63 2.74 -11.58
C VAL A 253 -6.95 2.36 -13.01
N PHE A 254 -7.61 1.23 -13.21
CA PHE A 254 -8.08 0.87 -14.55
C PHE A 254 -9.35 0.03 -14.51
N ARG A 255 -10.09 0.06 -15.61
CA ARG A 255 -11.26 -0.80 -15.83
C ARG A 255 -10.84 -1.99 -16.70
N PRO A 256 -11.03 -3.24 -16.24
CA PRO A 256 -10.64 -4.42 -17.01
C PRO A 256 -11.46 -4.54 -18.32
N PHE A 257 -12.67 -3.96 -18.35
CA PHE A 257 -13.57 -3.94 -19.50
C PHE A 257 -14.05 -2.52 -19.82
N PRO A 258 -14.33 -2.20 -21.09
CA PRO A 258 -14.96 -0.95 -21.45
C PRO A 258 -16.37 -0.86 -20.86
N THR A 259 -16.76 0.33 -20.42
CA THR A 259 -18.16 0.61 -20.07
C THR A 259 -18.99 0.53 -21.34
N SER A 260 -20.08 -0.23 -21.32
CA SER A 260 -21.10 -0.18 -22.37
C SER A 260 -21.56 1.27 -22.50
N ASN A 261 -21.26 1.92 -23.62
CA ASN A 261 -21.85 3.21 -23.96
C ASN A 261 -23.35 2.99 -24.12
N VAL A 262 -24.14 3.48 -23.16
CA VAL A 262 -25.57 3.73 -23.31
C VAL A 262 -25.78 5.23 -23.24
#